data_AF-A0AA51R810-F1
#
_entry.id   AF-A0AA51R810-F1
#
_cell.length_a   1.000
_cell.length_b   1.000
_cell.length_c   1.000
_cell.angle_alpha   90.00
_cell.angle_beta   90.00
_cell.angle_gamma   90.00
#
_symmetry.space_group_name_H-M   'P 1'
#
loop_
_entity.id
_entity.type
_entity.pdbx_description
1 polymer ?
#
loop_
_entity_poly.entity_id
_entity_poly.type
_entity_poly.pdbx_seq_one_letter_code
_entity_poly.pdbx_strand_id
1 'polypeptide(L)'
;MKRKAGRRRTYATSHLLAIRALKINLNIDHSFGGDVNYMIVWERQWWDIRDGNLTQAYYNGPQMSSPWNLNIGGGKSLRFATIHRACHRYTFEDVNNLSRPILGNGGKIKINYNDGEGTGVNWGQEWQNVDFRTGLLPNIKIWGKSENTGQYFMTNQLYSTTIHELAHTTHINTMNFGLIGYGQVSPILYESWATAVEWYLTRKEYLDRGVNNYDSPNLIVPDVGLQVDNEQWWRFNGRGETNDIYTPLFIDLIDNYNQAAERNSNNMPTDIITGFSVRNIERNVIRNSYGLTSLRNELKRNEPSGITDAQIDNYIAFYFNNL
;
A
#
# COMPACT_ATOMS: atom_id res chain seq x y z
N MET A 1 19.42 47.96 -20.14
CA MET A 1 19.77 46.58 -19.74
C MET A 1 18.61 45.96 -18.97
N LYS A 2 17.81 45.09 -19.61
CA LYS A 2 16.78 44.29 -18.90
C LYS A 2 17.48 43.14 -18.17
N ARG A 3 17.60 43.22 -16.84
CA ARG A 3 18.05 42.08 -16.03
C ARG A 3 16.97 41.00 -16.10
N LYS A 4 17.31 39.84 -16.70
CA LYS A 4 16.50 38.61 -16.62
C LYS A 4 16.23 38.32 -15.14
N ALA A 5 14.97 38.34 -14.73
CA ALA A 5 14.54 37.78 -13.46
C ALA A 5 14.95 36.30 -13.45
N GLY A 6 15.97 35.97 -12.66
CA GLY A 6 16.37 34.59 -12.44
C GLY A 6 15.19 33.85 -11.82
N ARG A 7 14.74 32.76 -12.47
CA ARG A 7 13.83 31.79 -11.85
C ARG A 7 14.55 31.19 -10.64
N ARG A 8 14.37 31.77 -9.45
CA ARG A 8 14.68 31.07 -8.20
C ARG A 8 13.57 30.03 -8.01
N ARG A 9 13.89 28.79 -8.36
CA ARG A 9 13.10 27.61 -7.95
C ARG A 9 13.49 27.33 -6.51
N THR A 10 12.67 27.77 -5.57
CA THR A 10 12.79 27.32 -4.18
C THR A 10 12.01 26.03 -4.09
N TYR A 11 12.71 24.90 -3.97
CA TYR A 11 12.10 23.63 -3.64
C TYR A 11 11.64 23.72 -2.19
N ALA A 12 10.36 24.03 -1.97
CA ALA A 12 9.74 23.73 -0.70
C ALA A 12 9.56 22.22 -0.66
N THR A 13 10.63 21.51 -0.26
CA THR A 13 10.51 20.15 0.22
C THR A 13 9.49 20.23 1.35
N SER A 14 8.32 19.62 1.16
CA SER A 14 7.23 19.61 2.13
C SER A 14 7.70 18.92 3.40
N HIS A 15 8.35 19.68 4.27
CA HIS A 15 8.67 19.26 5.62
C HIS A 15 7.39 19.40 6.44
N LEU A 16 6.72 18.25 6.64
CA LEU A 16 6.08 17.89 7.90
C LEU A 16 5.25 19.00 8.57
N LEU A 17 4.20 19.50 7.92
CA LEU A 17 3.14 20.17 8.64
C LEU A 17 1.78 19.73 8.09
N ALA A 18 1.02 19.05 8.95
CA ALA A 18 -0.39 18.70 8.84
C ALA A 18 -0.82 17.52 7.93
N ILE A 19 -0.18 16.36 8.07
CA ILE A 19 -0.77 15.07 7.64
C ILE A 19 -1.71 14.52 8.74
N ARG A 20 -2.69 15.30 9.23
CA ARG A 20 -3.62 14.88 10.31
C ARG A 20 -5.12 14.89 9.97
N ALA A 21 -5.54 15.30 8.76
CA ALA A 21 -6.95 15.29 8.36
C ALA A 21 -7.21 14.54 7.05
N LEU A 22 -8.47 14.18 6.79
CA LEU A 22 -9.01 13.70 5.50
C LEU A 22 -8.84 14.73 4.35
N LYS A 23 -8.37 15.94 4.69
CA LYS A 23 -7.90 17.02 3.81
C LYS A 23 -6.41 17.24 4.05
N ILE A 24 -5.66 17.56 3.00
CA ILE A 24 -4.22 17.81 3.11
C ILE A 24 -4.00 19.32 3.13
N ASN A 25 -3.52 19.81 4.27
CA ASN A 25 -3.13 21.20 4.47
C ASN A 25 -1.62 21.30 4.36
N LEU A 26 -1.13 22.19 3.49
CA LEU A 26 0.29 22.47 3.33
C LEU A 26 0.54 23.92 3.70
N ASN A 27 1.54 24.15 4.55
CA ASN A 27 1.95 25.48 4.97
C ASN A 27 3.43 25.70 4.67
N ILE A 28 3.73 26.79 3.96
CA ILE A 28 5.08 27.37 3.89
C ILE A 28 5.02 28.69 4.65
N ASP A 29 5.48 28.66 5.90
CA ASP A 29 5.46 29.81 6.81
C ASP A 29 6.71 30.68 6.63
N HIS A 30 6.89 31.17 5.40
CA HIS A 30 8.01 32.04 5.06
C HIS A 30 7.58 33.15 4.13
N SER A 31 8.09 34.35 4.37
CA SER A 31 7.90 35.51 3.50
C SER A 31 9.17 35.75 2.67
N PHE A 32 9.00 35.97 1.38
CA PHE A 32 10.12 36.17 0.45
C PHE A 32 10.27 37.65 0.08
N GLY A 33 11.51 38.08 -0.15
CA GLY A 33 11.82 39.39 -0.74
C GLY A 33 11.44 39.42 -2.22
N GLY A 34 10.16 39.66 -2.52
CA GLY A 34 9.57 39.64 -3.86
C GLY A 34 8.76 38.37 -4.14
N ASP A 35 7.91 38.42 -5.17
CA ASP A 35 6.99 37.32 -5.46
C ASP A 35 7.72 36.07 -5.97
N VAL A 36 7.36 34.92 -5.41
CA VAL A 36 7.86 33.61 -5.80
C VAL A 36 6.74 32.75 -6.38
N ASN A 37 7.09 31.83 -7.27
CA ASN A 37 6.14 30.83 -7.78
C ASN A 37 6.12 29.64 -6.82
N TYR A 38 4.99 29.45 -6.15
CA TYR A 38 4.77 28.26 -5.35
C TYR A 38 4.44 27.07 -6.24
N MET A 39 4.97 25.90 -5.91
CA MET A 39 4.67 24.65 -6.60
C MET A 39 4.89 23.48 -5.64
N ILE A 40 4.05 22.46 -5.76
CA ILE A 40 4.29 21.15 -5.13
C ILE A 40 4.77 20.21 -6.22
N VAL A 41 5.85 19.48 -5.95
CA VAL A 41 6.28 18.34 -6.75
C VAL A 41 6.03 17.10 -5.90
N TRP A 42 5.24 16.16 -6.42
CA TRP A 42 4.86 14.96 -5.68
C TRP A 42 5.95 13.89 -5.77
N GLU A 43 7.09 14.15 -5.13
CA GLU A 43 8.23 13.24 -5.08
C GLU A 43 8.95 13.28 -3.73
N ARG A 44 9.78 12.28 -3.47
CA ARG A 44 10.77 12.32 -2.39
C ARG A 44 12.02 11.52 -2.77
N GLN A 45 12.90 11.23 -1.81
CA GLN A 45 14.16 10.52 -2.03
C GLN A 45 13.97 9.16 -2.72
N TRP A 46 12.92 8.41 -2.34
CA TRP A 46 12.73 7.01 -2.76
C TRP A 46 11.51 6.78 -3.66
N TRP A 47 10.74 7.82 -3.97
CA TRP A 47 9.60 7.71 -4.89
C TRP A 47 9.39 8.98 -5.72
N ASP A 48 8.72 8.81 -6.84
CA ASP A 48 8.38 9.85 -7.79
C ASP A 48 6.99 9.56 -8.38
N ILE A 49 6.03 10.44 -8.13
CA ILE A 49 4.64 10.28 -8.58
C ILE A 49 4.48 10.96 -9.94
N ARG A 50 3.90 10.23 -10.89
CA ARG A 50 3.63 10.67 -12.26
C ARG A 50 2.13 10.89 -12.48
N ASP A 51 1.81 11.92 -13.27
CA ASP A 51 0.48 12.09 -13.87
C ASP A 51 0.49 11.37 -15.22
N GLY A 52 -0.19 10.23 -15.30
CA GLY A 52 -0.01 9.27 -16.38
C GLY A 52 1.40 8.69 -16.41
N ASN A 53 1.83 8.16 -17.56
CA ASN A 53 3.00 7.28 -17.60
C ASN A 53 4.35 8.00 -17.47
N LEU A 54 4.47 9.26 -17.92
CA LEU A 54 5.77 9.90 -18.11
C LEU A 54 5.91 11.28 -17.44
N THR A 55 4.81 11.96 -17.14
CA THR A 55 4.85 13.36 -16.69
C THR A 55 4.95 13.42 -15.17
N GLN A 56 5.86 14.23 -14.64
CA GLN A 56 5.92 14.52 -13.20
C GLN A 56 4.58 15.06 -12.70
N ALA A 57 4.05 14.51 -11.60
CA ALA A 57 2.89 15.09 -10.94
C ALA A 57 3.31 16.36 -10.17
N TYR A 58 2.62 17.47 -10.44
CA TYR A 58 2.82 18.75 -9.74
C TYR A 58 1.50 19.45 -9.44
N TYR A 59 1.53 20.39 -8.50
CA TYR A 59 0.49 21.39 -8.28
C TYR A 59 1.11 22.77 -8.45
N ASN A 60 0.64 23.55 -9.43
CA ASN A 60 1.09 24.93 -9.61
C ASN A 60 0.33 25.84 -8.64
N GLY A 61 1.07 26.43 -7.70
CA GLY A 61 0.55 27.40 -6.74
C GLY A 61 0.55 28.83 -7.26
N PRO A 62 0.14 29.78 -6.42
CA PRO A 62 0.14 31.20 -6.76
C PRO A 62 1.56 31.76 -6.90
N GLN A 63 1.65 32.90 -7.58
CA GLN A 63 2.83 33.76 -7.53
C GLN A 63 2.61 34.84 -6.46
N MET A 64 3.30 34.76 -5.33
CA MET A 64 3.15 35.71 -4.22
C MET A 64 4.40 35.73 -3.33
N SER A 65 4.54 36.78 -2.53
CA SER A 65 5.65 36.97 -1.57
C SER A 65 5.31 36.52 -0.14
N SER A 66 4.03 36.35 0.17
CA SER A 66 3.53 35.94 1.50
C SER A 66 3.47 34.41 1.66
N PRO A 67 3.31 33.93 2.92
CA PRO A 67 3.14 32.51 3.21
C PRO A 67 2.04 31.86 2.38
N TRP A 68 2.28 30.60 1.97
CA TRP A 68 1.31 29.83 1.19
C TRP A 68 0.65 28.76 2.05
N ASN A 69 -0.67 28.91 2.24
CA ASN A 69 -1.53 27.93 2.90
C ASN A 69 -2.46 27.31 1.85
N LEU A 70 -2.21 26.05 1.50
CA LEU A 70 -3.02 25.32 0.53
C LEU A 70 -3.85 24.24 1.23
N ASN A 71 -5.15 24.21 0.91
CA ASN A 71 -6.04 23.12 1.25
C ASN A 71 -6.38 22.33 -0.02
N ILE A 72 -5.97 21.06 -0.08
CA ILE A 72 -6.27 20.17 -1.19
C ILE A 72 -7.52 19.35 -0.85
N GLY A 73 -8.64 19.71 -1.46
CA GLY A 73 -9.95 19.08 -1.23
C GLY A 73 -10.44 18.14 -2.33
N GLY A 74 -9.76 18.03 -3.47
CA GLY A 74 -10.24 17.22 -4.60
C GLY A 74 -9.31 17.18 -5.81
N GLY A 75 -9.82 16.55 -6.89
CA GLY A 75 -9.10 16.38 -8.17
C GLY A 75 -7.85 15.52 -8.06
N LYS A 76 -7.05 15.46 -9.13
CA LYS A 76 -5.81 14.66 -9.19
C LYS A 76 -4.83 14.97 -8.06
N SER A 77 -4.78 16.22 -7.60
CA SER A 77 -3.85 16.60 -6.52
C SER A 77 -4.20 15.96 -5.19
N LEU A 78 -5.48 15.75 -4.88
CA LEU A 78 -5.85 14.93 -3.71
C LEU A 78 -5.35 13.49 -3.85
N ARG A 79 -5.39 12.95 -5.07
CA ARG A 79 -4.93 11.58 -5.38
C ARG A 79 -3.42 11.45 -5.26
N PHE A 80 -2.65 12.35 -5.88
CA PHE A 80 -1.20 12.40 -5.73
C PHE A 80 -0.78 12.54 -4.27
N ALA A 81 -1.47 13.41 -3.52
CA ALA A 81 -1.18 13.65 -2.12
C ALA A 81 -1.51 12.42 -1.24
N THR A 82 -2.53 11.65 -1.60
CA THR A 82 -2.90 10.38 -0.95
C THR A 82 -1.84 9.30 -1.22
N ILE A 83 -1.40 9.13 -2.47
CA ILE A 83 -0.31 8.21 -2.85
C ILE A 83 0.98 8.60 -2.13
N HIS A 84 1.30 9.90 -2.09
CA HIS A 84 2.47 10.42 -1.37
C HIS A 84 2.41 10.09 0.12
N ARG A 85 1.22 10.17 0.73
CA ARG A 85 1.00 9.82 2.13
C ARG A 85 1.26 8.34 2.40
N ALA A 86 0.76 7.43 1.55
CA ALA A 86 1.04 6.00 1.67
C ALA A 86 2.54 5.70 1.56
N CYS A 87 3.22 6.30 0.58
CA CYS A 87 4.67 6.19 0.44
C CYS A 87 5.41 6.70 1.69
N HIS A 88 4.97 7.84 2.24
CA HIS A 88 5.56 8.44 3.44
C HIS A 88 5.42 7.53 4.66
N ARG A 89 4.20 7.04 4.93
CA ARG A 89 3.93 6.08 6.02
C ARG A 89 4.86 4.88 5.91
N TYR A 90 4.84 4.20 4.77
CA TYR A 90 5.57 2.95 4.61
C TYR A 90 7.09 3.16 4.69
N THR A 91 7.59 4.31 4.23
CA THR A 91 9.04 4.57 4.17
C THR A 91 9.62 5.12 5.47
N PHE A 92 8.93 6.04 6.15
CA PHE A 92 9.54 6.87 7.19
C PHE A 92 8.89 6.78 8.56
N GLU A 93 7.63 6.35 8.63
CA GLU A 93 6.89 6.31 9.89
C GLU A 93 7.01 4.93 10.54
N ASP A 94 6.31 4.75 11.67
CA ASP A 94 6.20 3.44 12.29
C ASP A 94 5.34 2.51 11.42
N VAL A 95 5.91 1.36 11.10
CA VAL A 95 5.34 0.27 10.29
C VAL A 95 5.55 -1.07 11.00
N ASN A 96 5.79 -1.03 12.31
CA ASN A 96 6.07 -2.20 13.14
C ASN A 96 7.26 -3.04 12.63
N ASN A 97 8.30 -2.35 12.13
CA ASN A 97 9.56 -2.90 11.62
C ASN A 97 9.44 -3.77 10.34
N LEU A 98 8.35 -3.64 9.58
CA LEU A 98 8.34 -4.05 8.18
C LEU A 98 9.50 -3.39 7.41
N SER A 99 9.95 -4.07 6.37
CA SER A 99 10.98 -3.58 5.47
C SER A 99 10.49 -2.34 4.73
N ARG A 100 11.41 -1.47 4.35
CA ARG A 100 11.06 -0.23 3.64
C ARG A 100 11.00 -0.50 2.14
N PRO A 101 10.03 0.05 1.41
CA PRO A 101 9.92 -0.11 -0.04
C PRO A 101 10.97 0.75 -0.74
N ILE A 102 12.24 0.35 -0.64
CA ILE A 102 13.39 1.01 -1.28
C ILE A 102 13.94 0.02 -2.30
N LEU A 103 14.09 0.46 -3.55
CA LEU A 103 14.66 -0.39 -4.59
C LEU A 103 16.10 -0.78 -4.24
N GLY A 104 16.52 -2.00 -4.56
CA GLY A 104 17.86 -2.50 -4.24
C GLY A 104 19.02 -1.66 -4.83
N ASN A 105 18.75 -0.85 -5.86
CA ASN A 105 19.71 0.09 -6.46
C ASN A 105 19.68 1.50 -5.82
N GLY A 106 18.86 1.74 -4.80
CA GLY A 106 18.63 3.08 -4.24
C GLY A 106 17.93 4.04 -5.21
N GLY A 107 17.27 3.52 -6.24
CA GLY A 107 16.48 4.32 -7.15
C GLY A 107 15.17 4.81 -6.53
N LYS A 108 14.49 5.72 -7.24
CA LYS A 108 13.11 6.10 -6.92
C LYS A 108 12.14 5.10 -7.55
N ILE A 109 11.21 4.58 -6.76
CA ILE A 109 10.02 3.91 -7.27
C ILE A 109 9.21 4.91 -8.08
N LYS A 110 8.95 4.62 -9.35
CA LYS A 110 8.10 5.42 -10.23
C LYS A 110 6.65 4.96 -10.08
N ILE A 111 5.78 5.84 -9.58
CA ILE A 111 4.38 5.52 -9.34
C ILE A 111 3.53 6.37 -10.26
N ASN A 112 2.87 5.80 -11.27
CA ASN A 112 1.93 6.56 -12.08
C ASN A 112 0.51 6.49 -11.51
N TYR A 113 -0.11 7.66 -11.44
CA TYR A 113 -1.56 7.77 -11.27
C TYR A 113 -2.21 7.96 -12.64
N ASN A 114 -3.14 7.08 -12.99
CA ASN A 114 -3.94 7.18 -14.20
C ASN A 114 -5.38 7.58 -13.84
N ASP A 115 -5.86 8.67 -14.44
CA ASP A 115 -7.19 9.26 -14.19
C ASP A 115 -8.32 8.55 -14.97
N GLY A 116 -8.16 7.26 -15.19
CA GLY A 116 -9.09 6.37 -15.87
C GLY A 116 -9.52 5.21 -14.97
N GLU A 117 -10.09 4.19 -15.60
CA GLU A 117 -10.58 2.97 -14.97
C GLU A 117 -9.49 1.89 -14.93
N GLY A 118 -9.33 1.23 -13.78
CA GLY A 118 -8.40 0.12 -13.60
C GLY A 118 -8.25 -0.33 -12.15
N THR A 119 -7.38 -1.32 -11.91
CA THR A 119 -6.92 -1.76 -10.58
C THR A 119 -5.45 -1.42 -10.36
N GLY A 120 -4.99 -1.36 -9.11
CA GLY A 120 -3.55 -1.28 -8.81
C GLY A 120 -2.77 -2.37 -9.54
N VAL A 121 -1.58 -2.02 -10.05
CA VAL A 121 -0.65 -2.97 -10.68
C VAL A 121 0.78 -2.59 -10.32
N ASN A 122 1.54 -3.49 -9.69
CA ASN A 122 2.98 -3.40 -9.57
C ASN A 122 3.64 -4.16 -10.73
N TRP A 123 4.28 -3.46 -11.65
CA TRP A 123 4.94 -4.03 -12.82
C TRP A 123 6.17 -4.89 -12.49
N GLY A 124 6.65 -4.88 -11.25
CA GLY A 124 7.61 -5.86 -10.75
C GLY A 124 7.05 -7.29 -10.65
N GLN A 125 5.72 -7.45 -10.66
CA GLN A 125 4.99 -8.73 -10.74
C GLN A 125 5.04 -9.32 -12.16
N GLU A 126 5.14 -8.48 -13.19
CA GLU A 126 5.26 -8.90 -14.57
C GLU A 126 6.72 -9.19 -14.92
N TRP A 127 7.14 -10.44 -14.68
CA TRP A 127 8.45 -11.05 -14.99
C TRP A 127 9.14 -10.64 -16.31
N GLN A 128 8.41 -10.06 -17.26
CA GLN A 128 8.89 -9.73 -18.60
C GLN A 128 9.31 -8.26 -18.79
N ASN A 129 9.10 -7.37 -17.81
CA ASN A 129 9.42 -5.96 -18.00
C ASN A 129 10.87 -5.64 -17.64
N VAL A 130 11.68 -5.46 -18.69
CA VAL A 130 13.05 -4.90 -18.68
C VAL A 130 13.13 -3.56 -17.90
N ASP A 131 11.98 -2.90 -17.69
CA ASP A 131 11.86 -1.56 -17.10
C ASP A 131 11.91 -1.46 -15.58
N PHE A 132 11.69 -2.54 -14.81
CA PHE A 132 12.01 -2.54 -13.38
C PHE A 132 13.50 -2.24 -13.13
N ARG A 133 14.35 -2.49 -14.15
CA ARG A 133 15.80 -2.22 -14.15
C ARG A 133 16.18 -0.90 -14.83
N THR A 134 15.41 -0.39 -15.80
CA THR A 134 15.80 0.79 -16.61
C THR A 134 15.15 2.10 -16.18
N GLY A 135 14.05 2.09 -15.41
CA GLY A 135 13.47 3.29 -14.79
C GLY A 135 12.82 4.30 -15.75
N LEU A 136 12.51 3.88 -16.99
CA LEU A 136 11.84 4.71 -18.03
C LEU A 136 10.31 4.61 -17.94
N LEU A 137 9.76 3.48 -17.49
CA LEU A 137 8.33 3.25 -17.24
C LEU A 137 7.99 3.17 -15.74
N PRO A 138 6.71 3.40 -15.34
CA PRO A 138 6.31 3.32 -13.94
C PRO A 138 6.48 1.90 -13.37
N ASN A 139 7.07 1.79 -12.18
CA ASN A 139 7.16 0.55 -11.41
C ASN A 139 5.78 0.14 -10.86
N ILE A 140 4.96 1.11 -10.49
CA ILE A 140 3.64 0.91 -9.90
C ILE A 140 2.65 1.78 -10.65
N LYS A 141 1.49 1.22 -10.99
CA LYS A 141 0.35 1.89 -11.60
C LYS A 141 -0.84 1.86 -10.67
N ILE A 142 -1.38 3.04 -10.43
CA ILE A 142 -2.55 3.25 -9.59
C ILE A 142 -3.61 3.96 -10.44
N TRP A 143 -4.83 3.44 -10.45
CA TRP A 143 -5.94 4.06 -11.18
C TRP A 143 -6.83 4.88 -10.25
N GLY A 144 -7.44 5.91 -10.83
CA GLY A 144 -8.36 6.79 -10.13
C GLY A 144 -9.76 6.22 -9.98
N LYS A 145 -10.20 5.33 -10.89
CA LYS A 145 -11.59 4.85 -10.97
C LYS A 145 -11.67 3.33 -11.02
N SER A 146 -12.73 2.78 -10.43
CA SER A 146 -13.08 1.36 -10.49
C SER A 146 -13.60 1.00 -11.88
N GLU A 147 -13.09 -0.08 -12.48
CA GLU A 147 -13.59 -0.60 -13.77
C GLU A 147 -15.07 -1.01 -13.71
N ASN A 148 -15.51 -1.53 -12.56
CA ASN A 148 -16.88 -2.04 -12.40
C ASN A 148 -17.94 -0.93 -12.35
N THR A 149 -17.57 0.25 -11.86
CA THR A 149 -18.54 1.32 -11.55
C THR A 149 -18.25 2.65 -12.24
N GLY A 150 -17.05 2.83 -12.80
CA GLY A 150 -16.54 4.11 -13.30
C GLY A 150 -16.36 5.18 -12.21
N GLN A 151 -16.66 4.86 -10.95
CA GLN A 151 -16.56 5.80 -9.83
C GLN A 151 -15.13 5.97 -9.37
N TYR A 152 -14.79 7.18 -8.93
CA TYR A 152 -13.49 7.42 -8.33
C TYR A 152 -13.33 6.63 -7.03
N PHE A 153 -12.17 6.00 -6.87
CA PHE A 153 -11.78 5.43 -5.59
C PHE A 153 -11.75 6.53 -4.52
N MET A 154 -12.20 6.17 -3.32
CA MET A 154 -12.09 7.01 -2.13
C MET A 154 -10.63 7.11 -1.69
N THR A 155 -10.30 8.10 -0.85
CA THR A 155 -8.89 8.34 -0.47
C THR A 155 -8.29 7.21 0.36
N ASN A 156 -9.10 6.47 1.11
CA ASN A 156 -8.68 5.28 1.80
C ASN A 156 -8.37 4.13 0.84
N GLN A 157 -9.24 3.86 -0.14
CA GLN A 157 -9.03 2.83 -1.16
C GLN A 157 -7.76 3.11 -1.98
N LEU A 158 -7.56 4.36 -2.37
CA LEU A 158 -6.36 4.75 -3.09
C LEU A 158 -5.09 4.59 -2.22
N TYR A 159 -5.20 4.90 -0.93
CA TYR A 159 -4.13 4.73 0.03
C TYR A 159 -3.79 3.25 0.24
N SER A 160 -4.80 2.41 0.47
CA SER A 160 -4.67 0.97 0.73
C SER A 160 -4.05 0.27 -0.47
N THR A 161 -4.60 0.48 -1.67
CA THR A 161 -4.02 -0.03 -2.92
C THR A 161 -2.55 0.41 -3.09
N THR A 162 -2.23 1.67 -2.77
CA THR A 162 -0.81 2.11 -2.85
C THR A 162 0.09 1.33 -1.89
N ILE A 163 -0.39 1.01 -0.68
CA ILE A 163 0.34 0.17 0.27
C ILE A 163 0.50 -1.26 -0.27
N HIS A 164 -0.55 -1.87 -0.84
CA HIS A 164 -0.50 -3.21 -1.46
C HIS A 164 0.59 -3.30 -2.51
N GLU A 165 0.63 -2.34 -3.44
CA GLU A 165 1.65 -2.33 -4.48
C GLU A 165 3.06 -2.12 -3.91
N LEU A 166 3.21 -1.31 -2.87
CA LEU A 166 4.50 -1.16 -2.18
C LEU A 166 4.88 -2.44 -1.41
N ALA A 167 3.92 -3.23 -0.94
CA ALA A 167 4.15 -4.49 -0.24
C ALA A 167 4.73 -5.57 -1.17
N HIS A 168 4.32 -5.62 -2.43
CA HIS A 168 5.02 -6.43 -3.44
C HIS A 168 6.50 -6.03 -3.58
N THR A 169 6.80 -4.73 -3.51
CA THR A 169 8.19 -4.25 -3.59
C THR A 169 9.03 -4.73 -2.41
N THR A 170 8.50 -4.68 -1.19
CA THR A 170 9.19 -5.20 0.00
C THR A 170 9.29 -6.72 -0.02
N HIS A 171 8.29 -7.41 -0.56
CA HIS A 171 8.33 -8.87 -0.73
C HIS A 171 9.46 -9.25 -1.69
N ILE A 172 9.57 -8.60 -2.86
CA ILE A 172 10.69 -8.78 -3.80
C ILE A 172 12.04 -8.61 -3.08
N ASN A 173 12.20 -7.55 -2.28
CA ASN A 173 13.44 -7.29 -1.54
C ASN A 173 13.75 -8.33 -0.46
N THR A 174 12.72 -8.98 0.06
CA THR A 174 12.81 -9.97 1.15
C THR A 174 13.16 -11.36 0.63
N MET A 175 12.73 -11.69 -0.58
CA MET A 175 12.97 -12.99 -1.19
C MET A 175 14.46 -13.28 -1.40
N ASN A 176 14.85 -14.53 -1.18
CA ASN A 176 16.16 -14.98 -1.59
C ASN A 176 16.29 -14.82 -3.11
N PHE A 177 17.39 -14.21 -3.58
CA PHE A 177 17.61 -13.87 -5.00
C PHE A 177 16.68 -12.78 -5.57
N GLY A 178 16.03 -11.99 -4.71
CA GLY A 178 15.25 -10.82 -5.10
C GLY A 178 14.11 -11.17 -6.06
N LEU A 179 14.04 -10.46 -7.19
CA LEU A 179 13.03 -10.65 -8.22
C LEU A 179 12.93 -12.10 -8.74
N ILE A 180 14.07 -12.83 -8.81
CA ILE A 180 14.08 -14.21 -9.30
C ILE A 180 13.36 -15.14 -8.32
N GLY A 181 13.62 -14.98 -7.02
CA GLY A 181 12.93 -15.77 -5.99
C GLY A 181 11.47 -15.38 -5.87
N TYR A 182 11.17 -14.08 -5.89
CA TYR A 182 9.80 -13.58 -5.85
C TYR A 182 8.93 -14.14 -6.95
N GLY A 183 9.47 -14.23 -8.15
CA GLY A 183 8.68 -14.73 -9.25
C GLY A 183 8.29 -16.21 -9.10
N GLN A 184 9.02 -17.00 -8.32
CA GLN A 184 8.67 -18.39 -8.00
C GLN A 184 7.56 -18.51 -6.95
N VAL A 185 7.15 -17.40 -6.33
CA VAL A 185 6.09 -17.37 -5.32
C VAL A 185 4.72 -17.50 -6.00
N SER A 186 3.88 -18.37 -5.48
CA SER A 186 2.53 -18.58 -5.99
C SER A 186 1.65 -17.33 -5.80
N PRO A 187 0.73 -17.02 -6.74
CA PRO A 187 -0.14 -15.85 -6.66
C PRO A 187 -0.87 -15.65 -5.33
N ILE A 188 -1.47 -16.72 -4.81
CA ILE A 188 -2.12 -16.69 -3.49
C ILE A 188 -1.21 -16.16 -2.38
N LEU A 189 0.07 -16.51 -2.37
CA LEU A 189 1.00 -16.11 -1.31
C LEU A 189 1.37 -14.64 -1.45
N TYR A 190 1.77 -14.20 -2.65
CA TYR A 190 2.24 -12.83 -2.80
C TYR A 190 1.09 -11.81 -2.75
N GLU A 191 -0.11 -12.15 -3.25
CA GLU A 191 -1.28 -11.27 -3.13
C GLU A 191 -1.78 -11.24 -1.69
N SER A 192 -1.98 -12.39 -1.05
CA SER A 192 -2.46 -12.41 0.35
C SER A 192 -1.48 -11.75 1.32
N TRP A 193 -0.16 -11.82 1.07
CA TRP A 193 0.81 -11.08 1.88
C TRP A 193 0.69 -9.57 1.67
N ALA A 194 0.57 -9.12 0.42
CA ALA A 194 0.37 -7.71 0.12
C ALA A 194 -0.94 -7.19 0.73
N THR A 195 -2.01 -7.98 0.68
CA THR A 195 -3.30 -7.70 1.33
C THR A 195 -3.15 -7.58 2.85
N ALA A 196 -2.38 -8.45 3.51
CA ALA A 196 -2.16 -8.34 4.94
C ALA A 196 -1.38 -7.07 5.33
N VAL A 197 -0.40 -6.66 4.52
CA VAL A 197 0.33 -5.40 4.73
C VAL A 197 -0.57 -4.19 4.46
N GLU A 198 -1.39 -4.24 3.41
CA GLU A 198 -2.42 -3.26 3.10
C GLU A 198 -3.35 -3.04 4.30
N TRP A 199 -3.99 -4.11 4.76
CA TRP A 199 -4.87 -4.10 5.93
C TRP A 199 -4.17 -3.50 7.14
N TYR A 200 -2.96 -3.99 7.45
CA TYR A 200 -2.22 -3.62 8.65
C TYR A 200 -1.85 -2.13 8.68
N LEU A 201 -1.24 -1.61 7.61
CA LEU A 201 -0.77 -0.23 7.57
C LEU A 201 -1.89 0.77 7.32
N THR A 202 -2.96 0.37 6.63
CA THR A 202 -4.15 1.20 6.48
C THR A 202 -4.88 1.33 7.80
N ARG A 203 -5.11 0.21 8.51
CA ARG A 203 -5.65 0.23 9.88
C ARG A 203 -4.83 1.14 10.79
N LYS A 204 -3.49 0.99 10.81
CA LYS A 204 -2.60 1.83 11.62
C LYS A 204 -2.70 3.32 11.26
N GLU A 205 -2.69 3.65 9.97
CA GLU A 205 -2.82 5.01 9.48
C GLU A 205 -4.10 5.68 9.97
N TYR A 206 -5.22 4.97 9.90
CA TYR A 206 -6.52 5.51 10.28
C TYR A 206 -6.73 5.52 11.81
N LEU A 207 -6.18 4.55 12.54
CA LEU A 207 -6.12 4.58 14.01
C LEU A 207 -5.35 5.79 14.52
N ASP A 208 -4.17 6.08 13.97
CA ASP A 208 -3.36 7.25 14.36
C ASP A 208 -4.06 8.59 14.04
N ARG A 209 -5.08 8.55 13.18
CA ARG A 209 -5.94 9.70 12.82
C ARG A 209 -7.21 9.79 13.66
N GLY A 210 -7.40 8.91 14.63
CA GLY A 210 -8.57 8.88 15.51
C GLY A 210 -9.79 8.18 14.91
N VAL A 211 -9.63 7.45 13.80
CA VAL A 211 -10.67 6.56 13.27
C VAL A 211 -10.55 5.20 13.95
N ASN A 212 -11.20 5.08 15.10
CA ASN A 212 -11.27 3.82 15.84
C ASN A 212 -12.03 2.77 15.02
N ASN A 213 -11.59 1.52 15.11
CA ASN A 213 -12.23 0.36 14.45
C ASN A 213 -12.26 0.45 12.91
N TYR A 214 -11.23 1.05 12.29
CA TYR A 214 -11.09 1.12 10.81
C TYR A 214 -11.11 -0.26 10.12
N ASP A 215 -10.96 -1.36 10.85
CA ASP A 215 -11.04 -2.73 10.37
C ASP A 215 -12.37 -3.40 10.76
N SER A 216 -13.32 -2.66 11.33
CA SER A 216 -14.61 -3.21 11.70
C SER A 216 -15.49 -3.37 10.47
N PRO A 217 -16.05 -4.57 10.26
CA PRO A 217 -16.94 -4.85 9.15
C PRO A 217 -18.20 -3.97 9.12
N ASN A 218 -18.60 -3.43 10.26
CA ASN A 218 -19.82 -2.64 10.42
C ASN A 218 -19.55 -1.13 10.45
N LEU A 219 -18.30 -0.70 10.30
CA LEU A 219 -17.97 0.72 10.38
C LEU A 219 -18.27 1.42 9.04
N ILE A 220 -19.27 2.31 9.06
CA ILE A 220 -19.50 3.29 8.01
C ILE A 220 -18.87 4.60 8.49
N VAL A 221 -17.67 4.93 7.99
CA VAL A 221 -17.10 6.26 8.23
C VAL A 221 -17.52 7.17 7.07
N PRO A 222 -18.18 8.32 7.34
CA PRO A 222 -18.38 9.36 6.33
C PRO A 222 -17.05 9.71 5.65
N ASP A 223 -17.05 9.89 4.33
CA ASP A 223 -15.88 10.18 3.48
C ASP A 223 -14.82 9.05 3.29
N VAL A 224 -15.03 7.88 3.89
CA VAL A 224 -14.18 6.66 3.74
C VAL A 224 -14.93 5.53 3.02
N GLY A 225 -16.27 5.56 3.08
CA GLY A 225 -17.15 4.54 2.50
C GLY A 225 -16.98 3.15 3.09
N LEU A 226 -17.72 2.17 2.54
CA LEU A 226 -17.63 0.78 2.96
C LEU A 226 -16.18 0.29 2.78
N GLN A 227 -15.61 -0.32 3.83
CA GLN A 227 -14.26 -0.87 3.78
C GLN A 227 -14.22 -2.05 2.81
N VAL A 228 -13.69 -1.79 1.63
CA VAL A 228 -13.21 -2.84 0.71
C VAL A 228 -11.93 -3.51 1.22
N ASP A 229 -11.17 -2.85 2.11
CA ASP A 229 -9.90 -3.34 2.66
C ASP A 229 -10.11 -4.35 3.83
N ASN A 230 -11.36 -4.73 4.09
CA ASN A 230 -11.72 -5.60 5.20
C ASN A 230 -11.91 -7.04 4.72
N GLU A 231 -10.82 -7.81 4.81
CA GLU A 231 -10.83 -9.23 4.45
C GLU A 231 -11.55 -10.14 5.46
N GLN A 232 -12.09 -9.60 6.56
CA GLN A 232 -12.87 -10.38 7.54
C GLN A 232 -14.17 -10.92 6.95
N TRP A 233 -14.60 -10.40 5.80
CA TRP A 233 -15.76 -10.89 5.05
C TRP A 233 -15.39 -11.69 3.82
N TRP A 234 -14.10 -11.98 3.63
CA TRP A 234 -13.63 -12.82 2.56
C TRP A 234 -14.30 -14.19 2.62
N ARG A 235 -14.77 -14.66 1.47
CA ARG A 235 -15.42 -15.96 1.32
C ARG A 235 -14.81 -16.65 0.13
N PHE A 236 -14.45 -17.91 0.31
CA PHE A 236 -14.17 -18.75 -0.82
C PHE A 236 -15.47 -18.98 -1.60
N ASN A 237 -15.50 -18.51 -2.85
CA ASN A 237 -16.71 -18.58 -3.68
C ASN A 237 -16.70 -19.75 -4.67
N GLY A 238 -15.60 -20.51 -4.77
CA GLY A 238 -15.52 -21.70 -5.63
C GLY A 238 -15.61 -21.42 -7.13
N ARG A 239 -15.44 -20.15 -7.54
CA ARG A 239 -15.63 -19.71 -8.93
C ARG A 239 -14.33 -19.64 -9.72
N GLY A 240 -13.17 -19.79 -9.08
CA GLY A 240 -11.88 -19.73 -9.77
C GLY A 240 -11.61 -18.34 -10.38
N GLU A 241 -12.19 -17.30 -9.80
CA GLU A 241 -12.01 -15.92 -10.26
C GLU A 241 -10.74 -15.31 -9.64
N THR A 242 -10.22 -14.24 -10.25
CA THR A 242 -9.07 -13.46 -9.77
C THR A 242 -9.23 -12.93 -8.33
N ASN A 243 -10.42 -12.98 -7.74
CA ASN A 243 -10.70 -12.57 -6.36
C ASN A 243 -10.33 -13.63 -5.31
N ASP A 244 -10.16 -14.89 -5.71
CA ASP A 244 -9.91 -15.99 -4.76
C ASP A 244 -8.43 -16.05 -4.28
N ILE A 245 -7.54 -15.18 -4.79
CA ILE A 245 -6.11 -15.13 -4.41
C ILE A 245 -5.75 -14.01 -3.41
N TYR A 246 -6.63 -13.03 -3.23
CA TYR A 246 -6.52 -11.96 -2.23
C TYR A 246 -7.22 -12.45 -0.97
N THR A 247 -6.51 -13.17 -0.11
CA THR A 247 -7.14 -13.93 1.00
C THR A 247 -6.67 -13.42 2.36
N PRO A 248 -7.41 -13.70 3.45
CA PRO A 248 -6.99 -13.36 4.80
C PRO A 248 -5.85 -14.26 5.34
N LEU A 249 -5.20 -15.09 4.50
CA LEU A 249 -4.18 -16.08 4.87
C LEU A 249 -3.11 -15.59 5.85
N PHE A 250 -2.69 -14.33 5.71
CA PHE A 250 -1.70 -13.74 6.63
C PHE A 250 -2.33 -12.80 7.66
N ILE A 251 -3.55 -12.31 7.43
CA ILE A 251 -4.29 -11.47 8.38
C ILE A 251 -4.67 -12.31 9.61
N ASP A 252 -5.24 -13.50 9.40
CA ASP A 252 -5.65 -14.38 10.51
C ASP A 252 -4.46 -14.71 11.43
N LEU A 253 -3.25 -14.85 10.88
CA LEU A 253 -2.04 -15.11 11.67
C LEU A 253 -1.68 -13.95 12.63
N ILE A 254 -2.11 -12.74 12.30
CA ILE A 254 -1.75 -11.49 12.98
C ILE A 254 -2.83 -11.06 13.97
N ASP A 255 -4.10 -11.15 13.58
CA ASP A 255 -5.22 -10.70 14.40
C ASP A 255 -5.82 -11.85 15.22
N ASN A 256 -7.03 -11.65 15.72
CA ASN A 256 -7.72 -12.63 16.55
C ASN A 256 -9.22 -12.70 16.22
N TYR A 257 -9.59 -12.34 14.99
CA TYR A 257 -10.98 -12.30 14.57
C TYR A 257 -11.30 -13.55 13.74
N ASN A 258 -12.13 -14.42 14.31
CA ASN A 258 -12.56 -15.62 13.61
C ASN A 258 -13.80 -15.38 12.76
N GLN A 259 -13.58 -15.01 11.48
CA GLN A 259 -14.68 -14.77 10.54
C GLN A 259 -15.63 -15.95 10.37
N ALA A 260 -15.11 -17.19 10.37
CA ALA A 260 -15.91 -18.40 10.20
C ALA A 260 -16.87 -18.60 11.38
N ALA A 261 -16.41 -18.36 12.60
CA ALA A 261 -17.23 -18.43 13.82
C ALA A 261 -18.28 -17.30 13.86
N GLU A 262 -17.87 -16.07 13.59
CA GLU A 262 -18.74 -14.88 13.59
C GLU A 262 -19.88 -14.98 12.56
N ARG A 263 -19.63 -15.64 11.43
CA ARG A 263 -20.61 -15.80 10.34
C ARG A 263 -21.29 -17.17 10.32
N ASN A 264 -20.88 -18.10 11.19
CA ASN A 264 -21.28 -19.51 11.14
C ASN A 264 -21.15 -20.08 9.71
N SER A 265 -19.97 -19.95 9.10
CA SER A 265 -19.72 -20.30 7.70
C SER A 265 -18.52 -21.22 7.53
N ASN A 266 -18.69 -22.29 6.75
CA ASN A 266 -17.62 -23.25 6.42
C ASN A 266 -16.82 -22.86 5.17
N ASN A 267 -17.19 -21.79 4.47
CA ASN A 267 -16.49 -21.29 3.29
C ASN A 267 -15.50 -20.16 3.64
N MET A 268 -15.22 -20.01 4.93
CA MET A 268 -14.29 -19.03 5.48
C MET A 268 -13.19 -19.79 6.23
N PRO A 269 -11.95 -19.29 6.22
CA PRO A 269 -10.89 -19.88 7.02
C PRO A 269 -11.22 -19.68 8.50
N THR A 270 -11.07 -20.74 9.29
CA THR A 270 -11.21 -20.68 10.74
C THR A 270 -9.92 -20.12 11.32
N ASP A 271 -9.97 -18.89 11.82
CA ASP A 271 -8.85 -18.30 12.56
C ASP A 271 -8.71 -18.99 13.93
N ILE A 272 -7.71 -19.87 14.02
CA ILE A 272 -7.31 -20.58 15.25
C ILE A 272 -5.84 -20.30 15.60
N ILE A 273 -5.19 -19.38 14.89
CA ILE A 273 -3.76 -19.11 14.99
C ILE A 273 -3.55 -17.62 15.09
N THR A 274 -3.16 -17.14 16.27
CA THR A 274 -2.81 -15.74 16.48
C THR A 274 -1.39 -15.60 17.06
N GLY A 275 -0.85 -14.39 17.01
CA GLY A 275 0.40 -14.03 17.69
C GLY A 275 1.62 -13.95 16.78
N PHE A 276 1.47 -14.17 15.47
CA PHE A 276 2.53 -13.79 14.54
C PHE A 276 2.58 -12.26 14.42
N SER A 277 3.78 -11.70 14.55
CA SER A 277 3.97 -10.28 14.20
C SER A 277 4.20 -10.14 12.70
N VAL A 278 3.71 -9.06 12.09
CA VAL A 278 3.98 -8.70 10.68
C VAL A 278 5.48 -8.77 10.33
N ARG A 279 6.34 -8.36 11.26
CA ARG A 279 7.80 -8.42 11.10
C ARG A 279 8.32 -9.85 11.04
N ASN A 280 7.81 -10.75 11.90
CA ASN A 280 8.24 -12.15 11.91
C ASN A 280 7.83 -12.83 10.61
N ILE A 281 6.58 -12.61 10.16
CA ILE A 281 6.09 -13.14 8.89
C ILE A 281 6.98 -12.67 7.73
N GLU A 282 7.23 -11.35 7.63
CA GLU A 282 8.07 -10.81 6.56
C GLU A 282 9.49 -11.42 6.59
N ARG A 283 10.16 -11.40 7.74
CA ARG A 283 11.59 -11.75 7.79
C ARG A 283 11.87 -13.24 7.70
N ASN A 284 11.00 -14.06 8.27
CA ASN A 284 11.30 -15.46 8.51
C ASN A 284 10.38 -16.41 7.74
N VAL A 285 9.13 -15.99 7.47
CA VAL A 285 8.15 -16.87 6.84
C VAL A 285 8.15 -16.68 5.33
N ILE A 286 7.78 -15.49 4.83
CA ILE A 286 7.57 -15.30 3.38
C ILE A 286 8.87 -15.42 2.58
N ARG A 287 10.02 -15.07 3.20
CA ARG A 287 11.35 -15.13 2.59
C ARG A 287 11.68 -16.49 1.94
N ASN A 288 11.15 -17.57 2.51
CA ASN A 288 11.39 -18.95 2.08
C ASN A 288 10.08 -19.65 1.66
N SER A 289 8.99 -18.91 1.46
CA SER A 289 7.69 -19.45 1.10
C SER A 289 7.39 -19.18 -0.37
N TYR A 290 7.32 -20.25 -1.17
CA TYR A 290 7.05 -20.20 -2.61
C TYR A 290 5.66 -20.74 -2.97
N GLY A 291 5.07 -21.56 -2.11
CA GLY A 291 3.69 -22.03 -2.17
C GLY A 291 3.20 -22.50 -0.81
N LEU A 292 1.96 -22.98 -0.74
CA LEU A 292 1.32 -23.40 0.53
C LEU A 292 2.12 -24.44 1.32
N THR A 293 2.77 -25.40 0.64
CA THR A 293 3.62 -26.41 1.31
C THR A 293 4.81 -25.79 2.01
N SER A 294 5.56 -24.91 1.31
CA SER A 294 6.71 -24.22 1.93
C SER A 294 6.27 -23.23 3.00
N LEU A 295 5.13 -22.55 2.80
CA LEU A 295 4.55 -21.64 3.79
C LEU A 295 4.23 -22.37 5.09
N ARG A 296 3.51 -23.49 5.01
CA ARG A 296 3.19 -24.33 6.17
C ARG A 296 4.46 -24.72 6.94
N ASN A 297 5.50 -25.14 6.22
CA ASN A 297 6.76 -25.53 6.84
C ASN A 297 7.48 -24.34 7.52
N GLU A 298 7.45 -23.16 6.91
CA GLU A 298 8.03 -21.94 7.51
C GLU A 298 7.23 -21.41 8.70
N LEU A 299 5.89 -21.52 8.68
CA LEU A 299 5.05 -21.16 9.82
C LEU A 299 5.39 -22.02 11.04
N LYS A 300 5.51 -23.34 10.85
CA LYS A 300 5.91 -24.27 11.92
C LYS A 300 7.30 -23.96 12.48
N ARG A 301 8.26 -23.62 11.60
CA ARG A 301 9.61 -23.20 12.03
C ARG A 301 9.64 -21.91 12.83
N ASN A 302 8.60 -21.08 12.73
CA ASN A 302 8.54 -19.75 13.33
C ASN A 302 7.32 -19.59 14.24
N GLU A 303 6.77 -20.69 14.76
CA GLU A 303 5.52 -20.67 15.50
C GLU A 303 5.64 -19.85 16.81
N PRO A 304 4.65 -18.99 17.11
CA PRO A 304 4.55 -18.33 18.41
C PRO A 304 4.33 -19.34 19.54
N SER A 305 4.74 -18.96 20.75
CA SER A 305 4.50 -19.78 21.94
C SER A 305 3.01 -20.07 22.13
N GLY A 306 2.66 -21.35 22.28
CA GLY A 306 1.28 -21.80 22.50
C GLY A 306 0.51 -22.17 21.23
N ILE A 307 1.09 -21.94 20.04
CA ILE A 307 0.61 -22.51 18.79
C ILE A 307 1.27 -23.88 18.59
N THR A 308 0.56 -24.79 17.94
CA THR A 308 1.06 -26.13 17.61
C THR A 308 1.11 -26.35 16.10
N ASP A 309 2.04 -27.18 15.67
CA ASP A 309 2.10 -27.73 14.30
C ASP A 309 0.74 -28.20 13.76
N ALA A 310 -0.08 -28.84 14.60
CA ALA A 310 -1.39 -29.36 14.21
C ALA A 310 -2.40 -28.23 13.92
N GLN A 311 -2.35 -27.12 14.68
CA GLN A 311 -3.16 -25.94 14.38
C GLN A 311 -2.75 -25.34 13.03
N ILE A 312 -1.44 -25.22 12.77
CA ILE A 312 -0.90 -24.72 11.49
C ILE A 312 -1.33 -25.63 10.32
N ASP A 313 -1.25 -26.95 10.49
CA ASP A 313 -1.71 -27.90 9.48
C ASP A 313 -3.20 -27.74 9.18
N ASN A 314 -4.04 -27.65 10.22
CA ASN A 314 -5.48 -27.48 10.07
C ASN A 314 -5.84 -26.16 9.37
N TYR A 315 -5.15 -25.07 9.74
CA TYR A 315 -5.37 -23.76 9.14
C TYR A 315 -5.01 -23.76 7.65
N ILE A 316 -3.82 -24.23 7.30
CA ILE A 316 -3.36 -24.27 5.90
C ILE A 316 -4.16 -25.29 5.06
N ALA A 317 -4.70 -26.35 5.67
CA ALA A 317 -5.54 -27.32 4.98
C ALA A 317 -6.79 -26.69 4.34
N PHE A 318 -7.35 -25.63 4.93
CA PHE A 318 -8.45 -24.89 4.31
C PHE A 318 -8.05 -24.37 2.92
N TYR A 319 -6.89 -23.74 2.80
CA TYR A 319 -6.40 -23.19 1.54
C TYR A 319 -6.04 -24.29 0.54
N PHE A 320 -5.41 -25.39 0.97
CA PHE A 320 -5.13 -26.53 0.09
C PHE A 320 -6.38 -27.18 -0.52
N ASN A 321 -7.47 -27.22 0.24
CA ASN A 321 -8.68 -27.91 -0.17
C ASN A 321 -9.59 -27.04 -1.05
N ASN A 322 -9.38 -25.74 -1.05
CA ASN A 322 -10.25 -24.78 -1.73
C ASN A 322 -9.56 -24.06 -2.89
N LEU A 323 -8.23 -23.94 -2.95
CA LEU A 323 -7.49 -23.14 -3.95
C LEU A 323 -6.44 -23.98 -4.71
#